data_AF-A0A0Q9L9C5-F1
#
_entry.id   AF-A0A0Q9L9C5-F1
#
_cell.length_a   1.000
_cell.length_b   1.000
_cell.length_c   1.000
_cell.angle_alpha   90.00
_cell.angle_beta   90.00
_cell.angle_gamma   90.00
#
_symmetry.space_group_name_H-M   'P 1'
#
loop_
_entity.id
_entity.type
_entity.pdbx_description
1 polymer ?
#
loop_
_entity_poly.entity_id
_entity_poly.type
_entity_poly.pdbx_seq_one_letter_code
_entity_poly.pdbx_strand_id
1 'polypeptide(L)'
;MNKGLSIFDKYTEKENNLTKSLLDLFRFSDVSLTGMFIREYMGIQELEDSDNPTKGYQMQIGSDLAIRAGIGCVVGITSLQGRSTKEKILSAVEKDTIPDAMIRLNNVILLIEAKVAGAAHLNLQQLKDHEKRFAVGETIRSPLQRSWEEMHEFFKKVREAHSFDTLTMFLLDQFILMLENAGYSRVKSEAYIYAHFMNHPYVLHTLDRAHQYLKSLDRVHCNEDISDCFGYVLIKPDQLKTVKFFSISKFANGTYILHLVRPEDATILQGQVNQQFPNNIKKNLKAIKEVHINMFLVHHFEDLKHYIDYAYQDRFAKHYKTTKPNQMMMKYWGSHSGIMK
;
A
#
# COMPACT_ATOMS: atom_id res chain seq x y z
N MET A 1 0.24 30.06 -1.22
CA MET A 1 -0.30 29.30 -2.38
C MET A 1 -1.18 28.19 -1.84
N ASN A 2 -2.50 28.35 -1.96
CA ASN A 2 -3.45 27.31 -1.62
C ASN A 2 -3.27 26.16 -2.61
N LYS A 3 -2.74 25.02 -2.15
CA LYS A 3 -2.83 23.78 -2.91
C LYS A 3 -4.32 23.46 -3.02
N GLY A 4 -4.88 23.56 -4.21
CA GLY A 4 -6.21 23.05 -4.51
C GLY A 4 -6.18 21.55 -4.32
N LEU A 5 -6.46 21.09 -3.10
CA LEU A 5 -6.67 19.69 -2.80
C LEU A 5 -7.97 19.31 -3.51
N SER A 6 -7.87 18.33 -4.42
CA SER A 6 -9.05 17.74 -5.05
C SER A 6 -9.91 17.05 -3.99
N ILE A 7 -11.16 16.73 -4.34
CA ILE A 7 -12.04 15.97 -3.44
C ILE A 7 -11.38 14.65 -3.01
N PHE A 8 -10.58 14.05 -3.89
CA PHE A 8 -9.84 12.82 -3.61
C PHE A 8 -8.60 13.04 -2.75
N ASP A 9 -7.96 14.21 -2.80
CA ASP A 9 -6.88 14.54 -1.86
C ASP A 9 -7.42 14.61 -0.43
N LYS A 10 -8.65 15.13 -0.24
CA LYS A 10 -9.40 15.03 1.02
C LYS A 10 -9.79 13.60 1.41
N TYR A 11 -10.01 12.70 0.44
CA TYR A 11 -10.23 11.26 0.72
C TYR A 11 -8.92 10.48 0.96
N THR A 12 -7.78 11.00 0.50
CA THR A 12 -6.44 10.44 0.80
C THR A 12 -5.74 11.12 1.96
N GLU A 13 -6.39 12.06 2.67
CA GLU A 13 -6.03 12.39 4.05
C GLU A 13 -6.35 11.15 4.91
N LYS A 14 -5.34 10.29 5.00
CA LYS A 14 -5.42 8.87 5.34
C LYS A 14 -6.03 8.57 6.71
N GLU A 15 -6.08 9.51 7.64
CA GLU A 15 -6.32 9.23 9.07
C GLU A 15 -7.72 8.77 9.49
N ASN A 16 -8.76 8.91 8.64
CA ASN A 16 -10.12 8.55 9.07
C ASN A 16 -10.86 7.56 8.17
N ASN A 17 -10.45 7.38 6.91
CA ASN A 17 -11.23 6.56 5.98
C ASN A 17 -11.05 5.06 6.21
N LEU A 18 -9.86 4.61 6.64
CA LEU A 18 -9.63 3.19 6.92
C LEU A 18 -10.39 2.73 8.16
N THR A 19 -10.31 3.50 9.26
CA THR A 19 -11.05 3.24 10.50
C THR A 19 -12.55 3.32 10.29
N LYS A 20 -13.03 4.33 9.54
CA LYS A 20 -14.44 4.45 9.17
C LYS A 20 -14.91 3.25 8.37
N SER A 21 -14.15 2.83 7.36
CA SER A 21 -14.51 1.66 6.54
C SER A 21 -14.51 0.36 7.34
N LEU A 22 -13.63 0.21 8.34
CA LEU A 22 -13.66 -0.91 9.28
C LEU A 22 -14.96 -0.90 10.09
N LEU A 23 -15.39 0.27 10.59
CA LEU A 23 -16.67 0.37 11.30
C LEU A 23 -17.86 0.10 10.38
N ASP A 24 -17.85 0.64 9.17
CA ASP A 24 -18.94 0.44 8.21
C ASP A 24 -19.03 -1.04 7.79
N LEU A 25 -17.90 -1.73 7.63
CA LEU A 25 -17.87 -3.19 7.46
C LEU A 25 -18.68 -3.87 8.56
N PHE A 26 -18.36 -3.64 9.84
CA PHE A 26 -19.08 -4.30 10.93
C PHE A 26 -20.52 -3.83 11.11
N ARG A 27 -20.80 -2.54 10.85
CA ARG A 27 -22.13 -1.95 11.00
C ARG A 27 -23.15 -2.59 10.06
N PHE A 28 -22.73 -2.86 8.82
CA PHE A 28 -23.60 -3.33 7.75
C PHE A 28 -23.45 -4.81 7.41
N SER A 29 -22.52 -5.52 8.05
CA SER A 29 -22.33 -6.97 7.87
C SER A 29 -23.07 -7.81 8.92
N ASP A 30 -23.06 -9.12 8.67
CA ASP A 30 -23.44 -10.14 9.65
C ASP A 30 -22.69 -9.94 10.98
N VAL A 31 -23.43 -10.05 12.09
CA VAL A 31 -22.89 -9.87 13.44
C VAL A 31 -21.80 -10.88 13.78
N SER A 32 -21.87 -12.08 13.21
CA SER A 32 -20.87 -13.14 13.39
C SER A 32 -19.48 -12.69 12.94
N LEU A 33 -19.37 -11.81 11.93
CA LEU A 33 -18.09 -11.23 11.51
C LEU A 33 -17.48 -10.35 12.61
N THR A 34 -18.31 -9.56 13.30
CA THR A 34 -17.87 -8.77 14.47
C THR A 34 -17.46 -9.70 15.61
N GLY A 35 -18.21 -10.77 15.84
CA GLY A 35 -17.91 -11.79 16.85
C GLY A 35 -16.56 -12.48 16.60
N MET A 36 -16.30 -12.94 15.37
CA MET A 36 -15.01 -13.53 14.96
C MET A 36 -13.87 -12.54 15.14
N PHE A 37 -14.06 -11.27 14.75
CA PHE A 37 -13.05 -10.24 14.95
C PHE A 37 -12.69 -10.05 16.44
N ILE A 38 -13.67 -10.04 17.33
CA ILE A 38 -13.44 -9.89 18.77
C ILE A 38 -12.78 -11.15 19.37
N ARG A 39 -13.31 -12.34 19.08
CA ARG A 39 -12.82 -13.60 19.67
C ARG A 39 -11.49 -14.02 19.09
N GLU A 40 -11.38 -14.11 17.78
CA GLU A 40 -10.24 -14.73 17.10
C GLU A 40 -9.10 -13.74 16.87
N TYR A 41 -9.43 -12.53 16.40
CA TYR A 41 -8.40 -11.54 16.06
C TYR A 41 -7.96 -10.69 17.26
N MET A 42 -8.91 -10.24 18.09
CA MET A 42 -8.57 -9.53 19.34
C MET A 42 -8.21 -10.49 20.48
N GLY A 43 -8.67 -11.74 20.44
CA GLY A 43 -8.36 -12.74 21.48
C GLY A 43 -9.23 -12.61 22.73
N ILE A 44 -10.41 -11.97 22.62
CA ILE A 44 -11.32 -11.75 23.74
C ILE A 44 -12.39 -12.85 23.73
N GLN A 45 -12.14 -13.93 24.48
CA GLN A 45 -12.99 -15.12 24.52
C GLN A 45 -14.24 -14.94 25.40
N GLU A 46 -14.26 -13.90 26.23
CA GLU A 46 -15.33 -13.58 27.18
C GLU A 46 -16.54 -12.89 26.52
N LEU A 47 -16.51 -12.68 25.21
CA LEU A 47 -17.65 -12.18 24.47
C LEU A 47 -18.84 -13.11 24.68
N GLU A 48 -19.94 -12.60 25.22
CA GLU A 48 -21.18 -13.35 25.42
C GLU A 48 -21.87 -13.64 24.07
N ASP A 49 -22.38 -14.85 23.90
CA ASP A 49 -23.33 -15.17 22.83
C ASP A 49 -24.73 -14.68 23.23
N SER A 50 -25.45 -14.08 22.28
CA SER A 50 -26.82 -13.61 22.49
C SER A 50 -27.62 -13.77 21.20
N ASP A 51 -28.83 -14.31 21.30
CA ASP A 51 -29.78 -14.41 20.19
C ASP A 51 -30.25 -13.02 19.70
N ASN A 52 -30.17 -12.01 20.57
CA ASN A 52 -30.45 -10.62 20.22
C ASN A 52 -29.22 -9.75 20.56
N PRO A 53 -28.21 -9.71 19.68
CA PRO A 53 -26.94 -9.08 20.00
C PRO A 53 -27.08 -7.56 20.08
N THR A 54 -26.54 -6.98 21.16
CA THR A 54 -26.46 -5.53 21.31
C THR A 54 -25.22 -5.02 20.59
N LYS A 55 -25.39 -4.28 19.50
CA LYS A 55 -24.29 -3.74 18.70
C LYS A 55 -24.24 -2.21 18.71
N GLY A 56 -23.04 -1.64 18.66
CA GLY A 56 -22.83 -0.20 18.58
C GLY A 56 -21.53 0.14 17.87
N TYR A 57 -21.59 1.07 16.92
CA TYR A 57 -20.43 1.50 16.13
C TYR A 57 -20.43 3.01 16.03
N GLN A 58 -19.40 3.66 16.56
CA GLN A 58 -19.32 5.12 16.64
C GLN A 58 -17.92 5.61 16.26
N MET A 59 -17.85 6.78 15.61
CA MET A 59 -16.60 7.48 15.32
C MET A 59 -16.37 8.57 16.37
N GLN A 60 -15.10 8.86 16.69
CA GLN A 60 -14.66 9.99 17.52
C GLN A 60 -15.37 10.10 18.88
N ILE A 61 -14.93 9.30 19.84
CA ILE A 61 -15.59 9.18 21.16
C ILE A 61 -15.11 10.29 22.11
N GLY A 62 -15.69 11.48 21.97
CA GLY A 62 -15.30 12.66 22.75
C GLY A 62 -15.85 12.70 24.18
N SER A 63 -16.85 11.85 24.50
CA SER A 63 -17.49 11.79 25.80
C SER A 63 -17.30 10.43 26.46
N ASP A 64 -17.34 10.40 27.79
CA ASP A 64 -17.28 9.17 28.55
C ASP A 64 -18.50 8.29 28.25
N LEU A 65 -18.28 6.98 28.24
CA LEU A 65 -19.32 6.00 27.99
C LEU A 65 -20.25 5.90 29.21
N ALA A 66 -21.50 6.28 29.03
CA ALA A 66 -22.48 6.28 30.12
C ALA A 66 -22.94 4.87 30.53
N ILE A 67 -22.82 3.88 29.64
CA ILE A 67 -23.34 2.52 29.84
C ILE A 67 -22.19 1.54 30.02
N ARG A 68 -22.19 0.85 31.16
CA ARG A 68 -21.31 -0.29 31.43
C ARG A 68 -21.69 -1.47 30.52
N ALA A 69 -20.73 -2.06 29.81
CA ALA A 69 -20.96 -3.25 29.01
C ALA A 69 -20.53 -4.52 29.73
N GLY A 70 -19.41 -4.47 30.45
CA GLY A 70 -18.81 -5.60 31.14
C GLY A 70 -17.29 -5.55 30.98
N ILE A 71 -16.84 -5.66 29.74
CA ILE A 71 -15.44 -5.70 29.33
C ILE A 71 -15.10 -4.53 28.40
N GLY A 72 -14.16 -3.69 28.84
CA GLY A 72 -13.57 -2.63 28.03
C GLY A 72 -12.17 -3.02 27.55
N CYS A 73 -11.80 -2.65 26.32
CA CYS A 73 -10.44 -2.79 25.82
C CYS A 73 -10.06 -1.65 24.87
N VAL A 74 -8.89 -1.05 25.05
CA VAL A 74 -8.33 -0.10 24.10
C VAL A 74 -7.48 -0.85 23.07
N VAL A 75 -7.69 -0.58 21.79
CA VAL A 75 -6.99 -1.22 20.68
C VAL A 75 -6.25 -0.18 19.86
N GLY A 76 -4.92 -0.24 19.87
CA GLY A 76 -4.07 0.52 18.98
C GLY A 76 -3.81 -0.25 17.68
N ILE A 77 -4.07 0.35 16.52
CA ILE A 77 -3.85 -0.25 15.20
C ILE A 77 -2.85 0.61 14.42
N THR A 78 -1.75 0.01 13.96
CA THR A 78 -0.72 0.71 13.16
C THR A 78 -0.17 -0.20 12.05
N SER A 79 0.79 0.27 11.25
CA SER A 79 1.55 -0.61 10.35
C SER A 79 2.55 -1.47 11.13
N LEU A 80 2.98 -2.60 10.57
CA LEU A 80 4.03 -3.42 11.17
C LEU A 80 5.33 -2.64 11.44
N GLN A 81 5.66 -1.65 10.61
CA GLN A 81 6.81 -0.76 10.80
C GLN A 81 6.60 0.22 11.97
N GLY A 82 5.36 0.64 12.21
CA GLY A 82 4.98 1.55 13.29
C GLY A 82 4.91 0.91 14.67
N ARG A 83 4.97 -0.43 14.77
CA ARG A 83 4.92 -1.18 16.03
C ARG A 83 6.10 -0.98 16.96
N SER A 84 7.20 -0.34 16.53
CA SER A 84 8.27 -0.02 17.47
C SER A 84 7.73 0.96 18.53
N THR A 85 7.55 0.46 19.74
CA THR A 85 7.17 1.26 20.91
C THR A 85 8.36 2.14 21.27
N LYS A 86 8.31 3.41 20.88
CA LYS A 86 9.08 4.41 21.60
C LYS A 86 8.27 4.75 22.84
N GLU A 87 8.68 4.23 23.99
CA GLU A 87 8.28 4.78 25.30
C GLU A 87 8.82 6.21 25.38
N LYS A 88 8.15 7.15 24.74
CA LYS A 88 8.35 8.56 25.06
C LYS A 88 7.62 8.77 26.38
N ILE A 89 8.37 8.71 27.48
CA ILE A 89 7.98 9.29 28.75
C ILE A 89 7.93 10.81 28.53
N LEU A 90 6.84 11.29 27.94
CA LEU A 90 6.51 12.70 27.96
C LEU A 90 5.98 13.00 29.36
N SER A 91 6.50 14.05 29.98
CA SER A 91 6.00 14.61 31.24
C SER A 91 4.48 14.52 31.29
N ALA A 92 3.96 13.94 32.37
CA ALA A 92 2.55 13.59 32.63
C ALA A 92 1.59 14.79 32.61
N VAL A 93 1.44 15.44 31.46
CA VAL A 93 0.31 16.31 31.18
C VAL A 93 -0.75 15.41 30.59
N GLU A 94 -1.70 15.01 31.44
CA GLU A 94 -2.91 14.31 31.00
C GLU A 94 -3.55 15.14 29.89
N LYS A 95 -3.63 14.58 28.69
CA LYS A 95 -4.37 15.20 27.60
C LYS A 95 -5.70 14.49 27.47
N ASP A 96 -6.75 15.28 27.35
CA ASP A 96 -8.05 14.78 26.95
C ASP A 96 -7.92 14.26 25.51
N THR A 97 -7.81 12.95 25.36
CA THR A 97 -7.64 12.28 24.06
C THR A 97 -8.96 11.63 23.65
N ILE A 98 -9.19 11.58 22.35
CA ILE A 98 -10.44 11.11 21.74
C ILE A 98 -10.10 9.85 20.93
N PRO A 99 -10.63 8.67 21.28
CA PRO A 99 -10.51 7.48 20.45
C PRO A 99 -11.13 7.72 19.08
N ASP A 100 -10.49 7.23 18.03
CA ASP A 100 -10.96 7.37 16.65
C ASP A 100 -12.30 6.66 16.42
N ALA A 101 -12.51 5.53 17.10
CA ALA A 101 -13.70 4.71 16.93
C ALA A 101 -14.06 3.86 18.16
N MET A 102 -15.31 3.39 18.19
CA MET A 102 -15.80 2.40 19.13
C MET A 102 -16.51 1.26 18.38
N ILE A 103 -16.22 0.03 18.80
CA ILE A 103 -16.99 -1.16 18.46
C ILE A 103 -17.56 -1.75 19.76
N ARG A 104 -18.87 -1.92 19.83
CA ARG A 104 -19.55 -2.64 20.90
C ARG A 104 -20.25 -3.85 20.34
N LEU A 105 -20.05 -5.00 20.98
CA LEU A 105 -20.86 -6.18 20.80
C LEU A 105 -21.12 -6.83 22.17
N ASN A 106 -22.40 -6.92 22.55
CA ASN A 106 -22.86 -7.47 23.81
C ASN A 106 -22.13 -6.82 25.01
N ASN A 107 -21.39 -7.64 25.75
CA ASN A 107 -20.64 -7.28 26.94
C ASN A 107 -19.22 -6.73 26.65
N VAL A 108 -18.81 -6.61 25.38
CA VAL A 108 -17.48 -6.11 25.00
C VAL A 108 -17.57 -4.76 24.32
N ILE A 109 -16.75 -3.80 24.77
CA ILE A 109 -16.48 -2.52 24.10
C ILE A 109 -15.00 -2.41 23.75
N LEU A 110 -14.72 -2.13 22.48
CA LEU A 110 -13.41 -1.78 21.98
C LEU A 110 -13.36 -0.27 21.68
N LEU A 111 -12.37 0.43 22.24
CA LEU A 111 -12.01 1.79 21.84
C LEU A 111 -10.79 1.71 20.93
N ILE A 112 -10.89 2.25 19.72
CA ILE A 112 -9.86 2.12 18.67
C ILE A 112 -9.10 3.43 18.54
N GLU A 113 -7.76 3.32 18.55
CA GLU A 113 -6.84 4.36 18.11
C GLU A 113 -6.08 3.82 16.89
N ALA A 114 -6.18 4.50 15.77
CA ALA A 114 -5.67 4.08 14.48
C ALA A 114 -4.60 5.04 13.97
N LYS A 115 -3.44 4.49 13.61
CA LYS A 115 -2.38 5.22 12.91
C LYS A 115 -2.18 4.66 11.52
N VAL A 116 -2.28 5.53 10.52
CA VAL A 116 -2.28 5.17 9.10
C VAL A 116 -1.25 6.00 8.34
N ALA A 117 0.01 5.66 8.57
CA ALA A 117 1.17 6.03 7.77
C ALA A 117 2.35 5.16 8.22
N GLY A 118 3.26 4.80 7.32
CA GLY A 118 4.31 3.80 7.56
C GLY A 118 5.27 4.08 8.73
N ALA A 119 5.26 5.28 9.31
CA ALA A 119 6.06 5.64 10.48
C ALA A 119 5.25 6.25 11.64
N ALA A 120 3.91 6.20 11.57
CA ALA A 120 3.08 6.73 12.65
C ALA A 120 3.03 5.73 13.81
N HIS A 121 3.68 6.10 14.92
CA HIS A 121 3.75 5.27 16.12
C HIS A 121 2.52 5.50 17.01
N LEU A 122 2.05 4.42 17.65
CA LEU A 122 1.06 4.51 18.70
C LEU A 122 1.70 5.07 19.97
N ASN A 123 1.07 6.05 20.59
CA ASN A 123 1.49 6.57 21.88
C ASN A 123 0.82 5.72 22.99
N LEU A 124 1.62 4.98 23.75
CA LEU A 124 1.12 4.16 24.86
C LEU A 124 0.38 4.97 25.92
N GLN A 125 0.82 6.20 26.21
CA GLN A 125 0.11 7.05 27.16
C GLN A 125 -1.27 7.45 26.62
N GLN A 126 -1.39 7.73 25.33
CA GLN A 126 -2.68 7.99 24.69
C GLN A 126 -3.61 6.79 24.80
N LEU A 127 -3.10 5.57 24.59
CA LEU A 127 -3.92 4.35 24.78
C LEU A 127 -4.38 4.19 26.23
N LYS A 128 -3.54 4.52 27.20
CA LYS A 128 -3.91 4.51 28.62
C LYS A 128 -4.91 5.60 28.95
N ASP A 129 -4.76 6.79 28.39
CA ASP A 129 -5.68 7.91 28.62
C ASP A 129 -7.09 7.59 28.06
N HIS A 130 -7.17 6.84 26.96
CA HIS A 130 -8.45 6.34 26.42
C HIS A 130 -9.20 5.40 27.38
N GLU A 131 -8.52 4.73 28.32
CA GLU A 131 -9.19 3.89 29.32
C GLU A 131 -10.14 4.70 30.22
N LYS A 132 -9.87 5.99 30.39
CA LYS A 132 -10.72 6.91 31.18
C LYS A 132 -12.11 7.11 30.55
N ARG A 133 -12.28 6.78 29.26
CA ARG A 133 -13.56 6.88 28.55
C ARG A 133 -14.53 5.76 28.88
N PHE A 134 -14.07 4.67 29.49
CA PHE A 134 -14.98 3.59 29.88
C PHE A 134 -15.88 4.01 31.04
N ALA A 135 -17.06 3.39 31.11
CA ALA A 135 -17.99 3.62 32.21
C ALA A 135 -17.38 3.23 33.55
N VAL A 136 -17.80 3.90 34.63
CA VAL A 136 -17.37 3.55 35.98
C VAL A 136 -17.73 2.09 36.29
N GLY A 137 -16.74 1.31 36.76
CA GLY A 137 -16.91 -0.11 37.10
C GLY A 137 -16.77 -1.08 35.92
N GLU A 138 -16.46 -0.61 34.71
CA GLU A 138 -16.09 -1.47 33.58
C GLU A 138 -14.83 -2.30 33.92
N THR A 139 -14.80 -3.58 33.51
CA THR A 139 -13.58 -4.39 33.61
C THR A 139 -12.69 -4.11 32.40
N ILE A 140 -11.71 -3.21 32.59
CA ILE A 140 -10.83 -2.76 31.51
C ILE A 140 -9.64 -3.72 31.37
N ARG A 141 -9.48 -4.32 30.19
CA ARG A 141 -8.30 -5.12 29.83
C ARG A 141 -7.13 -4.25 29.42
N SER A 142 -5.92 -4.80 29.54
CA SER A 142 -4.71 -4.15 29.03
C SER A 142 -4.84 -3.80 27.54
N PRO A 143 -4.32 -2.65 27.10
CA PRO A 143 -4.41 -2.24 25.70
C PRO A 143 -3.78 -3.25 24.74
N LEU A 144 -4.48 -3.53 23.65
CA LEU A 144 -4.00 -4.40 22.57
C LEU A 144 -3.32 -3.58 21.48
N GLN A 145 -2.25 -4.11 20.90
CA GLN A 145 -1.64 -3.57 19.70
C GLN A 145 -1.77 -4.55 18.54
N ARG A 146 -2.36 -4.08 17.45
CA ARG A 146 -2.60 -4.83 16.23
C ARG A 146 -2.02 -4.08 15.04
N SER A 147 -1.83 -4.80 13.93
CA SER A 147 -1.42 -4.15 12.69
C SER A 147 -2.44 -4.32 11.58
N TRP A 148 -2.51 -3.34 10.70
CA TRP A 148 -3.36 -3.40 9.52
C TRP A 148 -3.01 -4.60 8.63
N GLU A 149 -1.72 -4.95 8.53
CA GLU A 149 -1.24 -6.12 7.79
C GLU A 149 -1.68 -7.44 8.41
N GLU A 150 -1.79 -7.54 9.73
CA GLU A 150 -2.34 -8.73 10.37
C GLU A 150 -3.87 -8.79 10.23
N MET A 151 -4.53 -7.64 10.26
CA MET A 151 -5.97 -7.54 10.02
C MET A 151 -6.34 -7.97 8.60
N HIS A 152 -5.53 -7.56 7.62
CA HIS A 152 -5.64 -8.02 6.24
C HIS A 152 -5.59 -9.55 6.14
N GLU A 153 -4.57 -10.18 6.73
CA GLU A 153 -4.46 -11.65 6.72
C GLU A 153 -5.60 -12.33 7.46
N PHE A 154 -6.09 -11.75 8.56
CA PHE A 154 -7.26 -12.25 9.27
C PHE A 154 -8.50 -12.25 8.37
N PHE A 155 -8.82 -11.10 7.75
CA PHE A 155 -10.01 -11.00 6.91
C PHE A 155 -9.95 -11.85 5.65
N LYS A 156 -8.75 -12.03 5.06
CA LYS A 156 -8.57 -13.00 3.97
C LYS A 156 -8.91 -14.43 4.39
N LYS A 157 -8.42 -14.86 5.56
CA LYS A 157 -8.74 -16.19 6.10
C LYS A 157 -10.23 -16.35 6.38
N VAL A 158 -10.85 -15.34 6.99
CA VAL A 158 -12.31 -15.35 7.24
C VAL A 158 -13.08 -15.44 5.92
N ARG A 159 -12.67 -14.68 4.90
CA ARG A 159 -13.29 -14.68 3.57
C ARG A 159 -13.18 -16.02 2.83
N GLU A 160 -12.09 -16.76 3.06
CA GLU A 160 -11.84 -18.09 2.48
C GLU A 160 -12.56 -19.21 3.24
N ALA A 161 -12.65 -19.09 4.57
CA ALA A 161 -13.17 -20.15 5.44
C ALA A 161 -14.68 -20.06 5.72
N HIS A 162 -15.29 -18.89 5.58
CA HIS A 162 -16.70 -18.66 5.93
C HIS A 162 -17.51 -18.16 4.73
N SER A 163 -18.78 -18.57 4.70
CA SER A 163 -19.77 -18.05 3.77
C SER A 163 -20.72 -17.14 4.53
N PHE A 164 -20.74 -15.86 4.17
CA PHE A 164 -21.73 -14.89 4.66
C PHE A 164 -22.77 -14.58 3.58
N ASP A 165 -23.75 -13.74 3.92
CA ASP A 165 -24.63 -13.16 2.91
C ASP A 165 -23.85 -12.31 1.88
N THR A 166 -24.49 -12.05 0.74
CA THR A 166 -23.90 -11.32 -0.39
C THR A 166 -23.38 -9.93 0.00
N LEU A 167 -24.08 -9.22 0.90
CA LEU A 167 -23.69 -7.87 1.31
C LEU A 167 -22.41 -7.91 2.16
N THR A 168 -22.37 -8.80 3.14
CA THR A 168 -21.22 -9.02 4.01
C THR A 168 -20.00 -9.45 3.19
N MET A 169 -20.17 -10.38 2.26
CA MET A 169 -19.10 -10.82 1.37
C MET A 169 -18.58 -9.68 0.51
N PHE A 170 -19.48 -8.88 -0.08
CA PHE A 170 -19.11 -7.71 -0.85
C PHE A 170 -18.32 -6.68 -0.02
N LEU A 171 -18.81 -6.32 1.18
CA LEU A 171 -18.14 -5.35 2.05
C LEU A 171 -16.78 -5.86 2.53
N LEU A 172 -16.67 -7.15 2.86
CA LEU A 172 -15.42 -7.79 3.25
C LEU A 172 -14.40 -7.75 2.11
N ASP A 173 -14.81 -8.08 0.89
CA ASP A 173 -13.97 -8.01 -0.32
C ASP A 173 -13.51 -6.56 -0.59
N GLN A 174 -14.41 -5.57 -0.45
CA GLN A 174 -14.05 -4.16 -0.58
C GLN A 174 -13.06 -3.69 0.48
N PHE A 175 -13.23 -4.12 1.74
CA PHE A 175 -12.33 -3.75 2.82
C PHE A 175 -10.94 -4.36 2.66
N ILE A 176 -10.85 -5.64 2.26
CA ILE A 176 -9.58 -6.31 1.92
C ILE A 176 -8.86 -5.54 0.80
N LEU A 177 -9.57 -5.26 -0.30
CA LEU A 177 -9.00 -4.52 -1.44
C LEU A 177 -8.53 -3.12 -1.05
N MET A 178 -9.26 -2.43 -0.16
CA MET A 178 -8.84 -1.13 0.35
C MET A 178 -7.55 -1.24 1.17
N LEU A 179 -7.39 -2.26 2.02
CA LEU A 179 -6.14 -2.50 2.76
C LEU A 179 -4.97 -2.75 1.80
N GLU A 180 -5.15 -3.57 0.76
CA GLU A 180 -4.14 -3.84 -0.27
C GLU A 180 -3.74 -2.55 -1.01
N ASN A 181 -4.72 -1.76 -1.45
CA ASN A 181 -4.51 -0.50 -2.15
C ASN A 181 -3.85 0.57 -1.27
N ALA A 182 -4.10 0.54 0.04
CA ALA A 182 -3.44 1.38 1.03
C ALA A 182 -2.03 0.90 1.39
N GLY A 183 -1.65 -0.32 1.01
CA GLY A 183 -0.33 -0.91 1.27
C GLY A 183 -0.22 -1.59 2.62
N TYR A 184 -1.36 -2.00 3.20
CA TYR A 184 -1.46 -2.73 4.44
C TYR A 184 -1.65 -4.24 4.22
N SER A 185 -1.11 -4.76 3.13
CA SER A 185 -0.90 -6.20 2.93
C SER A 185 0.58 -6.52 3.14
N ARG A 186 0.89 -7.72 3.65
CA ARG A 186 2.30 -8.17 3.80
C ARG A 186 3.02 -8.24 2.45
N VAL A 187 2.26 -8.60 1.43
CA VAL A 187 2.64 -8.65 0.02
C VAL A 187 1.84 -7.55 -0.69
N LYS A 188 2.50 -6.47 -1.09
CA LYS A 188 1.88 -5.39 -1.88
C LYS A 188 1.79 -5.83 -3.33
N SER A 189 0.59 -5.77 -3.88
CA SER A 189 0.29 -6.12 -5.26
C SER A 189 0.55 -4.95 -6.21
N GLU A 190 0.40 -5.19 -7.52
CA GLU A 190 0.41 -4.12 -8.52
C GLU A 190 -0.67 -3.07 -8.22
N ALA A 191 -1.84 -3.49 -7.72
CA ALA A 191 -2.98 -2.62 -7.39
C ALA A 191 -2.58 -1.51 -6.39
N TYR A 192 -1.69 -1.80 -5.44
CA TYR A 192 -1.10 -0.79 -4.56
C TYR A 192 -0.47 0.37 -5.34
N ILE A 193 0.23 0.05 -6.43
CA ILE A 193 0.94 1.04 -7.25
C ILE A 193 -0.05 1.81 -8.13
N TYR A 194 -0.99 1.12 -8.78
CA TYR A 194 -2.06 1.76 -9.53
C TYR A 194 -2.87 2.72 -8.65
N ALA A 195 -3.26 2.31 -7.45
CA ALA A 195 -4.01 3.15 -6.51
C ALA A 195 -3.27 4.44 -6.14
N HIS A 196 -1.93 4.43 -6.09
CA HIS A 196 -1.14 5.63 -5.80
C HIS A 196 -1.24 6.69 -6.90
N PHE A 197 -1.44 6.27 -8.14
CA PHE A 197 -1.53 7.16 -9.29
C PHE A 197 -2.97 7.40 -9.74
N MET A 198 -3.99 6.99 -8.98
CA MET A 198 -5.39 7.09 -9.39
C MET A 198 -5.84 8.49 -9.79
N ASN A 199 -5.28 9.53 -9.16
CA ASN A 199 -5.57 10.93 -9.46
C ASN A 199 -4.69 11.52 -10.57
N HIS A 200 -3.87 10.70 -11.22
CA HIS A 200 -2.96 11.06 -12.29
C HIS A 200 -3.27 10.22 -13.55
N PRO A 201 -4.38 10.52 -14.25
CA PRO A 201 -4.92 9.65 -15.29
C PRO A 201 -3.94 9.40 -16.45
N TYR A 202 -3.13 10.39 -16.82
CA TYR A 202 -2.10 10.19 -17.85
C TYR A 202 -0.97 9.26 -17.39
N VAL A 203 -0.55 9.36 -16.12
CA VAL A 203 0.44 8.45 -15.53
C VAL A 203 -0.12 7.03 -15.51
N LEU A 204 -1.37 6.86 -15.07
CA LEU A 204 -2.05 5.56 -15.11
C LEU A 204 -2.14 4.98 -16.51
N HIS A 205 -2.51 5.78 -17.49
CA HIS A 205 -2.61 5.32 -18.87
C HIS A 205 -1.26 4.82 -19.39
N THR A 206 -0.19 5.59 -19.17
CA THR A 206 1.17 5.19 -19.54
C THR A 206 1.63 3.93 -18.78
N LEU A 207 1.29 3.83 -17.49
CA LEU A 207 1.59 2.66 -16.65
C LEU A 207 0.93 1.39 -17.17
N ASP A 208 -0.37 1.45 -17.46
CA ASP A 208 -1.15 0.33 -17.99
C ASP A 208 -0.61 -0.10 -19.37
N ARG A 209 -0.35 0.87 -20.26
CA ARG A 209 0.26 0.60 -21.57
C ARG A 209 1.64 -0.04 -21.47
N ALA A 210 2.49 0.44 -20.56
CA ALA A 210 3.80 -0.15 -20.31
C ALA A 210 3.68 -1.56 -19.75
N HIS A 211 2.75 -1.79 -18.83
CA HIS A 211 2.49 -3.09 -18.24
C HIS A 211 1.99 -4.11 -19.28
N GLN A 212 1.02 -3.74 -20.12
CA GLN A 212 0.54 -4.56 -21.23
C GLN A 212 1.66 -4.88 -22.22
N TYR A 213 2.48 -3.87 -22.54
CA TYR A 213 3.63 -4.07 -23.42
C TYR A 213 4.63 -5.07 -22.84
N LEU A 214 5.02 -4.91 -21.57
CA LEU A 214 5.95 -5.82 -20.91
C LEU A 214 5.42 -7.26 -20.85
N LYS A 215 4.11 -7.45 -20.62
CA LYS A 215 3.45 -8.77 -20.68
C LYS A 215 3.45 -9.39 -22.08
N SER A 216 3.56 -8.58 -23.14
CA SER A 216 3.63 -9.07 -24.52
C SER A 216 5.04 -9.53 -24.95
N LEU A 217 6.07 -9.18 -24.19
CA LEU A 217 7.45 -9.53 -24.50
C LEU A 217 7.78 -10.98 -24.11
N ASP A 218 8.56 -11.67 -24.96
CA ASP A 218 8.96 -13.06 -24.71
C ASP A 218 9.71 -13.20 -23.38
N ARG A 219 9.38 -14.25 -22.63
CA ARG A 219 10.01 -14.62 -21.34
C ARG A 219 9.96 -13.55 -20.25
N VAL A 220 9.20 -12.47 -20.43
CA VAL A 220 9.05 -11.43 -19.41
C VAL A 220 8.01 -11.88 -18.38
N HIS A 221 8.38 -11.81 -17.10
CA HIS A 221 7.47 -12.05 -16.00
C HIS A 221 7.52 -10.89 -15.01
N CYS A 222 6.36 -10.58 -14.42
CA CYS A 222 6.30 -9.69 -13.28
C CYS A 222 6.98 -10.38 -12.08
N ASN A 223 7.88 -9.65 -11.42
CA ASN A 223 8.50 -10.05 -10.17
C ASN A 223 7.90 -9.19 -9.05
N GLU A 224 7.02 -9.82 -8.28
CA GLU A 224 6.30 -9.24 -7.14
C GLU A 224 7.21 -8.99 -5.94
N ASP A 225 8.27 -8.20 -6.11
CA ASP A 225 9.08 -7.75 -4.98
C ASP A 225 8.43 -6.56 -4.28
N ILE A 226 8.09 -6.75 -3.01
CA ILE A 226 7.22 -5.89 -2.22
C ILE A 226 8.01 -4.85 -1.42
N SER A 227 7.88 -3.59 -1.83
CA SER A 227 7.98 -2.42 -0.96
C SER A 227 7.21 -1.28 -1.60
N ASP A 228 7.84 -0.47 -2.44
CA ASP A 228 7.21 0.64 -3.15
C ASP A 228 7.49 0.55 -4.66
N CYS A 229 7.70 -0.65 -5.17
CA CYS A 229 7.90 -0.92 -6.58
C CYS A 229 7.36 -2.28 -6.98
N PHE A 230 7.12 -2.47 -8.26
CA PHE A 230 7.07 -3.79 -8.89
C PHE A 230 8.00 -3.78 -10.10
N GLY A 231 8.54 -4.93 -10.46
CA GLY A 231 9.53 -5.00 -11.53
C GLY A 231 9.36 -6.21 -12.41
N TYR A 232 10.12 -6.23 -13.49
CA TYR A 232 10.03 -7.22 -14.55
C TYR A 232 11.38 -7.89 -14.72
N VAL A 233 11.33 -9.21 -14.85
CA VAL A 233 12.48 -10.10 -15.00
C VAL A 233 12.31 -10.95 -16.25
N LEU A 234 13.40 -11.57 -16.70
CA LEU A 234 13.35 -12.61 -17.73
C LEU A 234 13.40 -13.99 -17.08
N ILE A 235 12.72 -14.98 -17.69
CA ILE A 235 12.82 -16.40 -17.32
C ILE A 235 13.80 -17.12 -18.23
N LYS A 236 14.99 -17.38 -17.68
CA LYS A 236 16.09 -18.07 -18.35
C LYS A 236 15.68 -19.45 -18.86
N PRO A 237 16.46 -20.07 -19.77
CA PRO A 237 16.15 -21.40 -20.28
C PRO A 237 16.07 -22.48 -19.19
N ASP A 238 16.82 -22.29 -18.10
CA ASP A 238 16.82 -23.13 -16.90
C ASP A 238 15.66 -22.82 -15.92
N GLN A 239 14.67 -22.03 -16.34
CA GLN A 239 13.53 -21.56 -15.55
C GLN A 239 13.88 -20.63 -14.38
N LEU A 240 15.14 -20.19 -14.25
CA LEU A 240 15.52 -19.24 -13.22
C LEU A 240 15.20 -17.79 -13.63
N LYS A 241 14.68 -17.01 -12.68
CA LYS A 241 14.48 -15.57 -12.86
C LYS A 241 15.82 -14.83 -12.98
N THR A 242 15.92 -13.87 -13.90
CA THR A 242 17.02 -12.89 -13.88
C THR A 242 16.80 -11.86 -12.78
N VAL A 243 17.81 -11.01 -12.55
CA VAL A 243 17.55 -9.72 -11.88
C VAL A 243 16.65 -8.86 -12.77
N LYS A 244 15.98 -7.88 -12.16
CA LYS A 244 15.06 -6.97 -12.86
C LYS A 244 15.77 -6.25 -14.01
N PHE A 245 15.04 -5.99 -15.08
CA PHE A 245 15.48 -5.09 -16.17
C PHE A 245 14.64 -3.80 -16.20
N PHE A 246 13.43 -3.83 -15.65
CA PHE A 246 12.55 -2.68 -15.55
C PHE A 246 11.78 -2.70 -14.23
N SER A 247 11.56 -1.54 -13.62
CA SER A 247 10.67 -1.38 -12.47
C SER A 247 9.82 -0.13 -12.57
N ILE A 248 8.64 -0.21 -11.96
CA ILE A 248 7.72 0.89 -11.72
C ILE A 248 7.72 1.13 -10.21
N SER A 249 8.06 2.33 -9.75
CA SER A 249 8.17 2.62 -8.31
C SER A 249 7.46 3.91 -7.91
N LYS A 250 6.88 3.94 -6.70
CA LYS A 250 6.41 5.16 -6.02
C LYS A 250 7.56 6.04 -5.53
N PHE A 251 8.80 5.55 -5.60
CA PHE A 251 9.97 6.28 -5.15
C PHE A 251 9.97 7.71 -5.71
N ALA A 252 10.04 8.64 -4.77
CA ALA A 252 10.07 10.07 -5.02
C ALA A 252 8.95 10.57 -5.94
N ASN A 253 7.73 10.15 -5.60
CA ASN A 253 6.45 10.45 -6.26
C ASN A 253 6.21 9.72 -7.59
N GLY A 254 7.08 8.79 -8.00
CA GLY A 254 6.86 8.03 -9.24
C GLY A 254 8.06 8.04 -10.17
N THR A 255 8.71 6.89 -10.30
CA THR A 255 9.90 6.73 -11.13
C THR A 255 9.85 5.39 -11.90
N TYR A 256 9.98 5.45 -13.22
CA TYR A 256 10.37 4.29 -14.01
C TYR A 256 11.87 4.07 -13.85
N ILE A 257 12.27 2.82 -13.59
CA ILE A 257 13.66 2.46 -13.35
C ILE A 257 14.08 1.42 -14.38
N LEU A 258 15.04 1.75 -15.22
CA LEU A 258 15.70 0.79 -16.11
C LEU A 258 16.90 0.20 -15.37
N HIS A 259 17.06 -1.11 -15.38
CA HIS A 259 18.14 -1.83 -14.70
C HIS A 259 19.09 -2.46 -15.70
N LEU A 260 20.22 -1.79 -15.93
CA LEU A 260 21.20 -2.22 -16.92
C LEU A 260 22.29 -3.11 -16.32
N VAL A 261 23.00 -3.82 -17.18
CA VAL A 261 24.11 -4.71 -16.82
C VAL A 261 25.37 -3.89 -16.50
N ARG A 262 25.64 -2.86 -17.32
CA ARG A 262 26.85 -2.03 -17.30
C ARG A 262 26.57 -0.59 -16.81
N PRO A 263 27.35 -0.05 -15.86
CA PRO A 263 27.17 1.34 -15.38
C PRO A 263 27.39 2.41 -16.45
N GLU A 264 28.25 2.16 -17.43
CA GLU A 264 28.60 3.11 -18.48
C GLU A 264 27.39 3.36 -19.40
N ASP A 265 26.70 2.28 -19.79
CA ASP A 265 25.46 2.36 -20.56
C ASP A 265 24.37 3.11 -19.79
N ALA A 266 24.27 2.89 -18.47
CA ALA A 266 23.30 3.59 -17.63
C ALA A 266 23.57 5.09 -17.57
N THR A 267 24.85 5.48 -17.53
CA THR A 267 25.24 6.89 -17.52
C THR A 267 24.89 7.57 -18.86
N ILE A 268 25.20 6.92 -19.98
CA ILE A 268 24.88 7.41 -21.33
C ILE A 268 23.36 7.52 -21.50
N LEU A 269 22.62 6.46 -21.17
CA LEU A 269 21.17 6.41 -21.33
C LEU A 269 20.45 7.41 -20.39
N GLN A 270 20.98 7.64 -19.19
CA GLN A 270 20.47 8.69 -18.30
C GLN A 270 20.65 10.10 -18.92
N GLY A 271 21.77 10.35 -19.62
CA GLY A 271 21.98 11.59 -20.36
C GLY A 271 20.92 11.80 -21.44
N GLN A 272 20.61 10.75 -22.20
CA GLN A 272 19.55 10.78 -23.23
C GLN A 272 18.17 11.03 -22.62
N VAL A 273 17.83 10.35 -21.53
CA VAL A 273 16.58 10.58 -20.78
C VAL A 273 16.47 12.03 -20.33
N ASN A 274 17.54 12.60 -19.76
CA ASN A 274 17.52 13.98 -19.28
C ASN A 274 17.37 15.00 -20.42
N GLN A 275 17.84 14.66 -21.62
CA GLN A 275 17.64 15.46 -22.82
C GLN A 275 16.20 15.38 -23.35
N GLN A 276 15.61 14.18 -23.39
CA GLN A 276 14.24 13.97 -23.87
C GLN A 276 13.20 14.51 -22.88
N PHE A 277 13.44 14.38 -21.58
CA PHE A 277 12.56 14.82 -20.51
C PHE A 277 13.21 15.95 -19.70
N PRO A 278 13.03 17.22 -20.12
CA PRO A 278 13.53 18.36 -19.36
C PRO A 278 13.06 18.29 -17.91
N ASN A 279 13.97 18.59 -16.96
CA ASN A 279 13.76 18.48 -15.51
C ASN A 279 13.73 17.05 -14.94
N ASN A 280 14.07 16.04 -15.72
CA ASN A 280 14.33 14.73 -15.15
C ASN A 280 15.63 14.75 -14.33
N ILE A 281 15.54 14.32 -13.06
CA ILE A 281 16.67 14.27 -12.15
C ILE A 281 16.73 12.87 -11.55
N LYS A 282 17.85 12.17 -11.75
CA LYS A 282 18.13 10.89 -11.10
C LYS A 282 18.30 11.13 -9.59
N LYS A 283 17.41 10.54 -8.80
CA LYS A 283 17.37 10.80 -7.34
C LYS A 283 18.28 9.86 -6.54
N ASN A 284 18.47 8.62 -6.99
CA ASN A 284 19.40 7.70 -6.34
C ASN A 284 20.75 7.66 -7.08
N LEU A 285 21.68 8.55 -6.71
CA LEU A 285 23.00 8.63 -7.33
C LEU A 285 23.88 7.40 -7.05
N LYS A 286 23.60 6.65 -5.97
CA LYS A 286 24.35 5.43 -5.62
C LYS A 286 23.99 4.25 -6.52
N ALA A 287 22.83 4.27 -7.17
CA ALA A 287 22.39 3.22 -8.07
C ALA A 287 23.04 3.37 -9.46
N ILE A 288 24.32 3.05 -9.55
CA ILE A 288 25.14 3.31 -10.75
C ILE A 288 24.70 2.52 -12.01
N LYS A 289 23.89 1.46 -11.86
CA LYS A 289 23.36 0.65 -12.97
C LYS A 289 21.91 0.96 -13.32
N GLU A 290 21.34 1.98 -12.71
CA GLU A 290 19.95 2.36 -12.92
C GLU A 290 19.82 3.63 -13.75
N VAL A 291 18.80 3.68 -14.59
CA VAL A 291 18.33 4.91 -15.25
C VAL A 291 16.96 5.24 -14.68
N HIS A 292 16.79 6.49 -14.25
CA HIS A 292 15.58 6.97 -13.60
C HIS A 292 14.85 7.93 -14.53
N ILE A 293 13.56 7.66 -14.75
CA ILE A 293 12.66 8.51 -15.53
C ILE A 293 11.48 8.88 -14.63
N ASN A 294 11.29 10.17 -14.37
CA ASN A 294 10.14 10.65 -13.62
C ASN A 294 8.85 10.39 -14.41
N MET A 295 7.91 9.65 -13.81
CA MET A 295 6.66 9.25 -14.47
C MET A 295 5.83 10.45 -14.92
N PHE A 296 5.90 11.57 -14.19
CA PHE A 296 5.13 12.77 -14.51
C PHE A 296 5.64 13.54 -15.73
N LEU A 297 6.80 13.18 -16.26
CA LEU A 297 7.35 13.78 -17.49
C LEU A 297 7.02 12.95 -18.73
N VAL A 298 6.39 11.78 -18.57
CA VAL A 298 6.06 10.85 -19.66
C VAL A 298 4.57 10.95 -19.97
N HIS A 299 4.23 11.61 -21.08
CA HIS A 299 2.83 11.82 -21.50
C HIS A 299 2.30 10.69 -22.38
N HIS A 300 3.18 10.07 -23.17
CA HIS A 300 2.84 8.97 -24.07
C HIS A 300 3.72 7.76 -23.80
N PHE A 301 3.15 6.56 -23.92
CA PHE A 301 3.91 5.32 -23.72
C PHE A 301 5.03 5.17 -24.75
N GLU A 302 4.82 5.70 -25.95
CA GLU A 302 5.76 5.67 -27.06
C GLU A 302 7.09 6.38 -26.71
N ASP A 303 7.04 7.42 -25.85
CA ASP A 303 8.22 8.13 -25.34
C ASP A 303 9.07 7.28 -24.38
N LEU A 304 8.48 6.23 -23.80
CA LEU A 304 9.11 5.32 -22.85
C LEU A 304 9.54 4.00 -23.50
N LYS A 305 8.85 3.58 -24.56
CA LYS A 305 8.97 2.25 -25.15
C LYS A 305 10.41 1.88 -25.53
N HIS A 306 11.13 2.76 -26.22
CA HIS A 306 12.51 2.46 -26.66
C HIS A 306 13.48 2.28 -25.50
N TYR A 307 13.25 2.96 -24.37
CA TYR A 307 14.03 2.79 -23.16
C TYR A 307 13.78 1.43 -22.49
N ILE A 308 12.52 0.98 -22.47
CA ILE A 308 12.16 -0.37 -22.02
C ILE A 308 12.82 -1.41 -22.92
N ASP A 309 12.75 -1.23 -24.24
CA ASP A 309 13.36 -2.12 -25.23
C ASP A 309 14.86 -2.25 -25.04
N TYR A 310 15.54 -1.12 -24.80
CA TYR A 310 16.97 -1.11 -24.53
C TYR A 310 17.31 -1.97 -23.31
N ALA A 311 16.63 -1.75 -22.18
CA ALA A 311 16.89 -2.49 -20.95
C ALA A 311 16.55 -3.99 -21.07
N TYR A 312 15.48 -4.31 -21.81
CA TYR A 312 15.12 -5.69 -22.15
C TYR A 312 16.23 -6.36 -22.96
N GLN A 313 16.70 -5.73 -24.04
CA GLN A 313 17.74 -6.28 -24.91
C GLN A 313 19.09 -6.43 -24.20
N ASP A 314 19.48 -5.45 -23.38
CA ASP A 314 20.69 -5.53 -22.54
C ASP A 314 20.64 -6.74 -21.58
N ARG A 315 19.47 -6.95 -20.94
CA ARG A 315 19.24 -8.13 -20.09
C ARG A 315 19.24 -9.43 -20.89
N PHE A 316 18.58 -9.43 -22.05
CA PHE A 316 18.43 -10.60 -22.90
C PHE A 316 19.80 -11.06 -23.42
N ALA A 317 20.59 -10.17 -24.00
CA ALA A 317 21.92 -10.49 -24.55
C ALA A 317 22.88 -11.09 -23.50
N LYS A 318 22.75 -10.70 -22.23
CA LYS A 318 23.54 -11.28 -21.13
C LYS A 318 23.22 -12.75 -20.85
N HIS A 319 21.96 -13.15 -20.97
CA HIS A 319 21.47 -14.44 -20.46
C HIS A 319 21.11 -15.45 -21.57
N TYR A 320 20.77 -14.95 -22.75
CA TYR A 320 20.49 -15.74 -23.93
C TYR A 320 21.56 -15.35 -24.93
N LYS A 321 22.58 -16.19 -25.05
CA LYS A 321 23.63 -16.04 -26.07
C LYS A 321 22.99 -16.20 -27.46
N THR A 322 22.25 -15.20 -27.91
CA THR A 322 21.94 -15.06 -29.32
C THR A 322 23.19 -14.59 -30.02
N THR A 323 23.64 -15.35 -30.99
CA THR A 323 24.66 -15.02 -31.98
C THR A 323 24.44 -13.57 -32.46
N LYS A 324 25.28 -12.64 -31.99
CA LYS A 324 25.46 -11.23 -32.38
C LYS A 324 24.20 -10.46 -32.89
N PRO A 325 23.73 -9.42 -32.19
CA PRO A 325 22.96 -8.34 -32.80
C PRO A 325 23.86 -7.12 -33.07
N ASN A 326 24.78 -7.22 -34.04
CA ASN A 326 25.56 -6.05 -34.48
C ASN A 326 24.91 -5.29 -35.66
N GLN A 327 23.64 -5.54 -35.98
CA GLN A 327 22.96 -4.88 -37.11
C GLN A 327 21.61 -4.22 -36.79
N MET A 328 21.00 -4.46 -35.62
CA MET A 328 19.71 -3.83 -35.29
C MET A 328 19.85 -2.48 -34.55
N MET A 329 20.94 -2.26 -33.79
CA MET A 329 21.13 -0.97 -33.11
C MET A 329 21.45 0.20 -34.06
N MET A 330 21.89 -0.04 -35.30
CA MET A 330 22.08 1.06 -36.27
C MET A 330 20.84 1.38 -37.12
N LYS A 331 19.87 0.47 -37.25
CA LYS A 331 18.69 0.70 -38.11
C LYS A 331 17.64 1.63 -37.49
N TYR A 332 17.59 1.76 -36.17
CA TYR A 332 16.66 2.67 -35.50
C TYR A 332 17.18 4.12 -35.37
N TRP A 333 18.48 4.34 -35.57
CA TRP A 333 19.12 5.64 -35.28
C TRP A 333 19.64 6.38 -36.51
N GLY A 334 19.55 5.78 -37.70
CA GLY A 334 19.98 6.39 -38.96
C GLY A 334 18.93 7.21 -39.72
N SER A 335 17.68 7.31 -39.22
CA SER A 335 16.56 7.92 -39.98
C SER A 335 16.16 9.34 -39.54
N HIS A 336 16.85 9.97 -38.58
CA HIS A 336 16.50 11.32 -38.10
C HIS A 336 17.60 12.38 -38.26
N SER A 337 18.67 12.09 -38.98
CA SER A 337 19.66 13.10 -39.42
C SER A 337 19.57 13.33 -40.93
N GLY A 338 18.51 14.01 -41.35
CA GLY A 338 18.39 14.53 -42.70
C GLY A 338 17.34 15.63 -42.70
N ILE A 339 17.71 16.80 -43.24
CA ILE A 339 17.01 18.11 -43.20
C ILE A 339 17.44 18.90 -41.94
N MET A 340 18.29 19.93 -42.00
CA MET A 340 18.37 21.04 -42.96
C MET A 340 19.82 21.41 -43.33
N LYS A 341 19.99 21.86 -44.57
CA LYS A 341 21.03 22.80 -44.99
C LYS A 341 20.67 24.21 -44.54
#